data_AF-A0A935F8Z2-F1
#
_entry.id   AF-A0A935F8Z2-F1
#
_cell.length_a   1.000
_cell.length_b   1.000
_cell.length_c   1.000
_cell.angle_alpha   90.00
_cell.angle_beta   90.00
_cell.angle_gamma   90.00
#
_symmetry.space_group_name_H-M   'P 1'
#
loop_
_entity.id
_entity.type
_entity.pdbx_description
1 polymer ?
#
loop_
_entity_poly.entity_id
_entity_poly.type
_entity_poly.pdbx_seq_one_letter_code
_entity_poly.pdbx_strand_id
1 'polypeptide(L)' 'MIQAVHRILQHPFVFRKTFKKFRQTSVRKFPYIILYEIENDKVIIYAVFNTWQNPKKLKQRAKK' A
#
# COMPACT_ATOMS: atom_id res chain seq x y z
N MET A 1 -8.60 7.13 2.69
CA MET A 1 -7.43 7.27 1.80
C MET A 1 -6.61 8.50 2.19
N ILE A 2 -7.17 9.72 2.12
CA ILE A 2 -6.47 10.97 2.50
C ILE A 2 -5.83 10.92 3.89
N GLN A 3 -6.55 10.43 4.91
CA GLN A 3 -6.02 10.29 6.27
C GLN A 3 -4.81 9.33 6.38
N ALA A 4 -4.75 8.30 5.54
CA ALA A 4 -3.63 7.37 5.54
C ALA A 4 -2.38 8.03 4.94
N VAL A 5 -2.55 8.81 3.86
CA VAL A 5 -1.45 9.57 3.25
C VAL A 5 -0.90 10.62 4.21
N HIS A 6 -1.74 11.37 4.91
CA HIS A 6 -1.28 12.30 5.95
C HIS A 6 -0.46 11.60 7.03
N ARG A 7 -0.86 10.38 7.47
CA ARG A 7 -0.07 9.59 8.42
C ARG A 7 1.29 9.18 7.86
N ILE A 8 1.37 8.83 6.58
CA ILE A 8 2.65 8.49 5.93
C ILE A 8 3.55 9.74 5.87
N LEU A 9 3.00 10.91 5.55
CA LEU A 9 3.77 12.16 5.48
C LEU A 9 4.27 12.61 6.87
N GLN A 10 3.42 12.50 7.90
CA GLN A 10 3.78 12.90 9.26
C GLN A 10 4.78 11.94 9.90
N HIS A 11 4.63 10.63 9.64
CA HIS A 11 5.52 9.61 10.20
C HIS A 11 5.85 8.50 9.19
N PRO A 12 6.75 8.78 8.22
CA PRO A 12 7.07 7.85 7.14
C PRO A 12 7.71 6.53 7.65
N PHE A 13 8.44 6.60 8.76
CA PHE A 13 9.24 5.50 9.27
C PHE A 13 8.48 4.55 10.22
N VAL A 14 7.24 4.88 10.59
CA VAL A 14 6.44 4.13 11.59
C VAL A 14 6.02 2.75 11.08
N PHE A 15 5.87 2.59 9.77
CA PHE A 15 5.38 1.34 9.20
C PHE A 15 6.51 0.36 8.95
N ARG A 16 6.37 -0.88 9.43
CA ARG A 16 7.40 -1.92 9.31
C ARG A 16 7.79 -2.13 7.83
N LYS A 17 9.09 -2.29 7.58
CA LYS A 17 9.60 -2.72 6.28
C LYS A 17 9.17 -4.17 6.07
N THR A 18 8.32 -4.42 5.08
CA THR A 18 7.83 -5.77 4.79
C THR A 18 8.72 -6.49 3.79
N PHE A 19 9.33 -5.77 2.83
CA PHE A 19 10.25 -6.35 1.84
C PHE A 19 11.33 -5.36 1.43
N LYS A 20 12.60 -5.65 1.73
CA LYS A 20 13.77 -4.77 1.48
C LYS A 20 13.54 -3.32 1.95
N LYS A 21 13.11 -2.43 1.05
CA LYS A 21 12.87 -1.00 1.29
C LYS A 21 11.39 -0.60 1.30
N PHE A 22 10.49 -1.51 0.92
CA PHE A 22 9.06 -1.23 0.83
C PHE A 22 8.37 -1.29 2.19
N ARG A 23 7.47 -0.33 2.39
CA ARG A 23 6.59 -0.22 3.56
C ARG A 23 5.14 -0.37 3.13
N GLN A 24 4.34 -0.89 4.05
CA GLN A 24 2.92 -1.15 3.82
C GLN A 24 2.10 -0.44 4.90
N THR A 25 1.02 0.21 4.51
CA THR A 25 0.04 0.74 5.47
C THR A 25 -1.38 0.38 5.07
N SER A 26 -2.19 0.01 6.07
CA SER A 26 -3.61 -0.28 5.90
C SER A 26 -4.44 0.98 6.02
N VAL A 27 -5.38 1.15 5.10
CA VAL A 27 -6.33 2.27 5.11
C VAL A 27 -7.55 1.88 5.93
N ARG A 28 -7.98 2.77 6.84
CA ARG A 28 -9.07 2.52 7.80
C ARG A 28 -10.46 2.35 7.16
N LYS A 29 -10.69 2.93 5.98
CA LYS A 29 -11.97 2.87 5.24
C LYS A 29 -11.81 1.90 4.07
N PHE A 30 -12.36 0.69 4.23
CA PHE A 30 -12.22 -0.50 3.35
C PHE A 30 -10.76 -0.98 3.24
N PRO A 31 -10.45 -2.30 3.19
CA PRO A 31 -9.12 -2.76 3.55
C PRO A 31 -8.15 -2.61 2.37
N TYR A 32 -7.77 -1.37 2.08
CA TYR A 32 -6.76 -1.06 1.09
C TYR A 32 -5.37 -1.08 1.75
N ILE A 33 -4.39 -1.66 1.09
CA ILE A 33 -2.97 -1.56 1.45
C ILE A 33 -2.29 -0.60 0.50
N ILE A 34 -1.60 0.39 1.04
CA ILE A 34 -0.71 1.27 0.28
C ILE A 34 0.71 0.72 0.38
N LEU A 35 1.32 0.43 -0.77
CA LEU A 35 2.72 0.06 -0.89
C LEU A 35 3.52 1.30 -1.30
N TYR A 36 4.47 1.68 -0.46
CA TYR A 36 5.28 2.87 -0.69
C TYR A 36 6.73 2.68 -0.25
N GLU A 37 7.60 3.53 -0.77
CA GLU A 37 9.01 3.65 -0.39
C GLU A 37 9.33 5.10 -0.04
N ILE A 38 10.41 5.31 0.71
CA ILE A 38 10.96 6.63 1.02
C ILE A 38 12.35 6.68 0.38
N GLU A 39 12.52 7.57 -0.60
CA GLU A 39 13.78 7.78 -1.31
C GLU A 39 14.04 9.28 -1.47
N ASN A 40 15.24 9.74 -1.11
CA ASN A 40 15.65 11.16 -1.20
C ASN A 40 14.63 12.13 -0.60
N ASP A 41 14.11 11.79 0.58
CA ASP A 41 13.10 12.56 1.33
C ASP A 41 11.74 12.69 0.63
N LYS A 42 11.48 11.84 -0.37
CA LYS A 42 10.20 11.75 -1.07
C LYS A 42 9.51 10.43 -0.75
N VAL A 43 8.20 10.49 -0.58
CA VAL A 43 7.33 9.31 -0.45
C VAL A 43 6.86 8.90 -1.84
N ILE A 44 7.30 7.74 -2.31
CA ILE A 44 6.89 7.18 -3.60
C ILE A 44 5.85 6.11 -3.34
N ILE A 45 4.60 6.35 -3.78
CA ILE A 45 3.51 5.38 -3.69
C ILE A 45 3.49 4.56 -4.98
N TYR A 46 3.82 3.27 -4.89
CA TYR A 46 3.84 2.38 -6.04
C TYR A 46 2.46 1.82 -6.37
N ALA A 47 1.68 1.45 -5.35
CA ALA A 47 0.39 0.82 -5.55
C ALA A 47 -0.54 0.96 -4.34
N VAL A 48 -1.85 0.94 -4.62
CA VAL A 48 -2.91 0.83 -3.61
C VAL A 48 -3.74 -0.42 -3.92
N PHE A 49 -3.52 -1.48 -3.15
CA PHE A 49 -4.18 -2.78 -3.31
C PHE A 49 -5.45 -2.85 -2.47
N ASN A 50 -6.48 -3.55 -2.96
CA ASN A 50 -7.63 -3.92 -2.16
C ASN A 50 -7.42 -5.34 -1.62
N THR A 51 -7.32 -5.50 -0.30
CA THR A 51 -7.08 -6.81 0.34
C THR A 51 -8.29 -7.73 0.37
N TRP A 52 -9.48 -7.22 0.06
CA TRP A 52 -10.71 -8.03 -0.02
C TRP A 52 -10.97 -8.58 -1.43
N GLN A 53 -10.10 -8.28 -2.42
CA GLN A 53 -10.19 -8.94 -3.72
C GLN A 53 -9.73 -10.40 -3.60
N ASN A 54 -10.72 -11.29 -3.56
CA ASN A 54 -10.57 -12.74 -3.61
C ASN A 54 -9.49 -13.16 -4.65
N PRO A 55 -8.40 -13.84 -4.24
CA PRO A 55 -7.31 -14.23 -5.15
C PRO A 55 -7.76 -15.10 -6.32
N LYS A 56 -8.96 -15.71 -6.24
CA LYS A 56 -9.57 -16.48 -7.34
C LYS A 56 -9.99 -15.63 -8.54
N LYS A 57 -10.27 -14.32 -8.37
CA LYS A 57 -10.70 -13.45 -9.49
C LYS A 57 -9.57 -13.11 -10.48
N LEU A 58 -8.31 -13.19 -10.04
CA LEU A 58 -7.15 -12.94 -10.92
C LEU A 58 -7.01 -14.04 -12.00
N LYS A 59 -7.33 -15.30 -11.65
CA LYS A 59 -7.22 -16.46 -12.57
C LYS A 59 -8.24 -16.45 -13.72
N GLN A 60 -9.39 -15.80 -13.56
CA GLN A 60 -10.40 -15.72 -14.64
C GLN A 60 -10.06 -14.68 -15.71
N ARG A 61 -9.28 -13.65 -15.36
CA ARG A 61 -8.90 -12.59 -16.31
C ARG A 61 -7.67 -12.93 -17.16
N ALA A 62 -6.84 -13.87 -16.71
CA ALA A 62 -5.70 -14.37 -17.49
C ALA A 62 -6.08 -15.41 -18.58
N LYS A 63 -7.38 -15.65 -18.80
CA LYS A 63 -7.91 -16.63 -19.76
C LYS A 63 -8.80 -16.01 -20.84
N LYS A 64 -8.85 -14.67 -20.95
CA LYS A 64 -9.61 -13.98 -21.98
C LYS A 64 -8.68 -13.21 -22.91
#